data_AF-A0A936MND5-F1
#
_entry.id   AF-A0A936MND5-F1
#
_cell.length_a   1.000
_cell.length_b   1.000
_cell.length_c   1.000
_cell.angle_alpha   90.00
_cell.angle_beta   90.00
_cell.angle_gamma   90.00
#
_symmetry.space_group_name_H-M   'P 1'
#
loop_
_entity.id
_entity.type
_entity.pdbx_description
1 polymer ?
#
loop_
_entity_poly.entity_id
_entity_poly.type
_entity_poly.pdbx_seq_one_letter_code
_entity_poly.pdbx_strand_id
1 'polypeptide(L)'
;MKDKVGYREIAAAKLNGSRAEERTNEAAERQQKKYDLADTVGLLGFFCERVRPWDIDVTIPMPKGRSGEYRAKLVRSGLGSDNGNEVCGLRSDSRLGVDEYPSRDWCLKARTGKRIPPPKLLAFSPPLAPQCARHPMSTHAQLLDATLRSIARLEAAGVRDRRLTEPDLARWNRFRRKLGFRAFVELLHEDLAGAFPVPFDLTRWGTSPLASLGEDNAEQLIRAAARIADIPSDPPTFLHDCARLLGLPTGGAFSELPKIQPHHRVLELPGSGGRIAAALCAPGSGLALHDVVTFVSMSPAEHVGIGLATVETRANEPRILSPKAALDAVRKDETFDFLLGFRESQVARDFAAELALAHDKVPPARLI
;
A
#
# COMPACT_ATOMS: atom_id res chain seq x y z
N MET A 1 -30.50 -53.95 37.29
CA MET A 1 -30.93 -53.25 36.04
C MET A 1 -31.05 -51.74 36.26
N LYS A 2 -29.97 -51.04 36.65
CA LYS A 2 -30.02 -49.57 36.89
C LYS A 2 -28.86 -48.74 36.30
N ASP A 3 -27.97 -49.33 35.49
CA ASP A 3 -26.80 -48.58 34.95
C ASP A 3 -26.81 -48.35 33.43
N LYS A 4 -27.93 -48.58 32.73
CA LYS A 4 -28.01 -48.39 31.27
C LYS A 4 -28.60 -47.05 30.82
N VAL A 5 -29.04 -46.19 31.74
CA VAL A 5 -29.72 -44.92 31.40
C VAL A 5 -28.74 -43.78 31.17
N GLY A 6 -27.60 -43.72 31.89
CA GLY A 6 -26.65 -42.60 31.78
C GLY A 6 -25.86 -42.52 30.48
N TYR A 7 -25.59 -43.65 29.80
CA TYR A 7 -24.76 -43.64 28.58
C TYR A 7 -25.46 -43.07 27.34
N ARG A 8 -26.81 -43.13 27.29
CA ARG A 8 -27.57 -42.60 26.14
C ARG A 8 -27.69 -41.09 26.16
N GLU A 9 -27.82 -40.49 27.34
CA GLU A 9 -27.93 -39.03 27.50
C GLU A 9 -26.60 -38.32 27.19
N ILE A 10 -25.47 -38.91 27.61
CA ILE A 10 -24.13 -38.36 27.32
C ILE A 10 -23.80 -38.45 25.82
N ALA A 11 -24.22 -39.53 25.14
CA ALA A 11 -24.02 -39.66 23.69
C ALA A 11 -24.87 -38.65 22.89
N ALA A 12 -26.12 -38.40 23.31
CA ALA A 12 -26.98 -37.41 22.68
C ALA A 12 -26.46 -35.97 22.86
N ALA A 13 -25.91 -35.64 24.03
CA ALA A 13 -25.31 -34.33 24.30
C ALA A 13 -24.08 -34.06 23.41
N LYS A 14 -23.21 -35.07 23.20
CA LYS A 14 -22.03 -34.94 22.32
C LYS A 14 -22.41 -34.77 20.84
N LEU A 15 -23.43 -35.49 20.37
CA LEU A 15 -23.95 -35.35 19.00
C LEU A 15 -24.58 -33.97 18.74
N ASN A 16 -25.26 -33.41 19.75
CA ASN A 16 -25.85 -32.08 19.64
C ASN A 16 -24.79 -30.96 19.66
N GLY A 17 -23.71 -31.13 20.44
CA GLY A 17 -22.57 -30.19 20.43
C GLY A 17 -21.86 -30.14 19.08
N SER A 18 -21.56 -31.31 18.49
CA SER A 18 -20.89 -31.40 17.19
C SER A 18 -21.72 -30.78 16.04
N ARG A 19 -23.06 -30.94 16.07
CA ARG A 19 -23.94 -30.29 15.08
C ARG A 19 -24.05 -28.77 15.26
N ALA A 20 -23.86 -28.25 16.46
CA ALA A 20 -23.85 -26.81 16.71
C ALA A 20 -22.55 -26.17 16.20
N GLU A 21 -21.41 -26.84 16.38
CA GLU A 21 -20.12 -26.41 15.81
C GLU A 21 -20.13 -26.46 14.27
N GLU A 22 -20.70 -27.50 13.66
CA GLU A 22 -20.79 -27.59 12.20
C GLU A 22 -21.64 -26.46 11.60
N ARG A 23 -22.77 -26.10 12.24
CA ARG A 23 -23.62 -24.99 11.80
C ARG A 23 -22.96 -23.61 11.95
N THR A 24 -22.13 -23.42 12.96
CA THR A 24 -21.39 -22.15 13.16
C THR A 24 -20.26 -22.01 12.15
N ASN A 25 -19.57 -23.11 11.81
CA ASN A 25 -18.57 -23.13 10.75
C ASN A 25 -19.17 -22.88 9.35
N GLU A 26 -20.32 -23.51 9.02
CA GLU A 26 -21.01 -23.23 7.75
C GLU A 26 -21.49 -21.78 7.64
N ALA A 27 -21.95 -21.18 8.75
CA ALA A 27 -22.35 -19.78 8.78
C ALA A 27 -21.16 -18.84 8.56
N ALA A 28 -20.01 -19.12 9.18
CA ALA A 28 -18.76 -18.38 8.98
C ALA A 28 -18.25 -18.49 7.53
N GLU A 29 -18.31 -19.68 6.92
CA GLU A 29 -17.88 -19.88 5.54
C GLU A 29 -18.80 -19.16 4.53
N ARG A 30 -20.12 -19.13 4.80
CA ARG A 30 -21.07 -18.34 4.00
C ARG A 30 -20.86 -16.83 4.16
N GLN A 31 -20.49 -16.37 5.36
CA GLN A 31 -20.16 -14.97 5.61
C GLN A 31 -18.88 -14.58 4.85
N GLN A 32 -17.84 -15.42 4.89
CA GLN A 32 -16.59 -15.20 4.15
C GLN A 32 -16.82 -15.15 2.63
N LYS A 33 -17.59 -16.08 2.07
CA LYS A 33 -17.93 -16.07 0.63
C LYS A 33 -18.74 -14.83 0.22
N LYS A 34 -19.55 -14.26 1.11
CA LYS A 34 -20.25 -12.99 0.86
C LYS A 34 -19.30 -11.80 0.83
N TYR A 35 -18.31 -11.76 1.72
CA TYR A 35 -17.27 -10.71 1.71
C TYR A 35 -16.39 -10.82 0.47
N ASP A 36 -15.97 -12.02 0.08
CA ASP A 36 -15.15 -12.22 -1.12
C ASP A 36 -15.90 -11.81 -2.41
N LEU A 37 -17.21 -12.06 -2.48
CA LEU A 37 -18.05 -11.64 -3.61
C LEU A 37 -18.29 -10.11 -3.61
N ALA A 38 -18.50 -9.50 -2.44
CA ALA A 38 -18.66 -8.05 -2.31
C ALA A 38 -17.38 -7.30 -2.68
N ASP A 39 -16.21 -7.82 -2.29
CA ASP A 39 -14.91 -7.28 -2.67
C ASP A 39 -14.64 -7.42 -4.17
N THR A 40 -15.04 -8.55 -4.77
CA THR A 40 -14.91 -8.77 -6.22
C THR A 40 -15.81 -7.84 -7.04
N VAL A 41 -17.04 -7.61 -6.57
CA VAL A 41 -17.99 -6.68 -7.22
C VAL A 41 -17.57 -5.21 -7.00
N GLY A 42 -17.06 -4.87 -5.81
CA GLY A 42 -16.48 -3.55 -5.52
C GLY A 42 -15.26 -3.24 -6.37
N LEU A 43 -14.39 -4.23 -6.62
CA LEU A 43 -13.23 -4.10 -7.52
C LEU A 43 -13.62 -3.84 -8.98
N LEU A 44 -14.70 -4.47 -9.46
CA LEU A 44 -15.21 -4.26 -10.81
C LEU A 44 -15.90 -2.88 -10.95
N GLY A 45 -16.62 -2.43 -9.92
CA GLY A 45 -17.24 -1.09 -9.88
C GLY A 45 -16.19 0.04 -9.84
N PHE A 46 -15.14 -0.11 -9.03
CA PHE A 46 -14.11 0.91 -8.87
C PHE A 46 -13.23 1.10 -10.12
N PHE A 47 -13.04 0.04 -10.91
CA PHE A 47 -12.34 0.13 -12.20
C PHE A 47 -13.17 0.86 -13.27
N CYS A 48 -14.51 0.88 -13.15
CA CYS A 48 -15.42 1.47 -14.13
C CYS A 48 -15.65 2.98 -13.92
N GLU A 49 -15.50 3.53 -12.71
CA GLU A 49 -15.80 4.95 -12.43
C GLU A 49 -14.67 5.94 -12.78
N ARG A 50 -13.43 5.48 -12.92
CA ARG A 50 -12.27 6.40 -13.05
C ARG A 50 -11.74 6.64 -14.46
N VAL A 51 -12.30 6.04 -15.50
CA VAL A 51 -11.81 6.21 -16.89
C VAL A 51 -12.96 6.49 -17.86
N ARG A 52 -12.95 7.66 -18.51
CA ARG A 52 -13.86 8.02 -19.62
C ARG A 52 -13.50 7.25 -20.92
N PRO A 53 -14.41 7.16 -21.91
CA PRO A 53 -14.78 5.91 -22.55
C PRO A 53 -13.67 5.34 -23.44
N TRP A 54 -13.50 4.03 -23.35
CA TRP A 54 -12.56 3.27 -24.15
C TRP A 54 -13.17 2.88 -25.50
N ASP A 55 -12.47 3.22 -26.57
CA ASP A 55 -12.41 2.46 -27.82
C ASP A 55 -11.14 1.60 -27.73
N ILE A 56 -11.23 0.40 -27.14
CA ILE A 56 -10.08 -0.53 -27.11
C ILE A 56 -10.27 -1.53 -28.25
N ASP A 57 -9.32 -1.51 -29.18
CA ASP A 57 -9.14 -2.59 -30.14
C ASP A 57 -8.39 -3.74 -29.46
N VAL A 58 -9.02 -4.91 -29.41
CA VAL A 58 -8.41 -6.14 -28.90
C VAL A 58 -8.17 -7.08 -30.07
N THR A 59 -6.90 -7.43 -30.28
CA THR A 59 -6.50 -8.47 -31.24
C THR A 59 -6.36 -9.80 -30.51
N ILE A 60 -7.12 -10.81 -30.96
CA ILE A 60 -7.10 -12.15 -30.37
C ILE A 60 -6.46 -13.11 -31.39
N PRO A 61 -5.33 -13.77 -31.04
CA PRO A 61 -4.72 -14.76 -31.91
C PRO A 61 -5.58 -16.03 -31.97
N MET A 62 -5.76 -16.58 -33.17
CA MET A 62 -6.55 -17.78 -33.39
C MET A 62 -5.80 -19.05 -32.95
N PRO A 63 -6.52 -20.11 -32.53
CA PRO A 63 -5.91 -21.39 -32.18
C PRO A 63 -5.23 -22.03 -33.40
N LYS A 64 -4.19 -22.83 -33.14
CA LYS A 64 -3.36 -23.48 -34.19
C LYS A 64 -4.22 -24.26 -35.19
N GLY A 65 -4.02 -23.97 -36.47
CA GLY A 65 -4.71 -24.62 -37.60
C GLY A 65 -5.68 -23.72 -38.37
N ARG A 66 -5.89 -22.46 -37.95
CA ARG A 66 -6.61 -21.44 -38.71
C ARG A 66 -5.73 -20.20 -38.90
N SER A 67 -5.71 -19.62 -40.10
CA SER A 67 -5.04 -18.35 -40.37
C SER A 67 -6.03 -17.20 -40.25
N GLY A 68 -5.65 -16.15 -39.52
CA GLY A 68 -6.44 -14.91 -39.36
C GLY A 68 -6.27 -14.28 -37.97
N GLU A 69 -6.47 -12.96 -37.89
CA GLU A 69 -6.60 -12.19 -36.65
C GLU A 69 -8.07 -11.80 -36.45
N TYR A 70 -8.61 -12.02 -35.24
CA TYR A 70 -9.88 -11.43 -34.86
C TYR A 70 -9.62 -10.08 -34.19
N ARG A 71 -10.18 -9.01 -34.76
CA ARG A 71 -10.28 -7.71 -34.10
C ARG A 71 -11.67 -7.54 -33.52
N ALA A 72 -11.75 -7.28 -32.23
CA ALA A 72 -13.00 -6.96 -31.56
C ALA A 72 -12.87 -5.61 -30.87
N LYS A 73 -13.96 -4.84 -30.88
CA LYS A 73 -14.03 -3.55 -30.20
C LYS A 73 -14.84 -3.72 -28.93
N LEU A 74 -14.24 -3.39 -27.79
CA LEU A 74 -15.00 -3.31 -26.54
C LEU A 74 -15.74 -1.97 -26.53
N VAL A 75 -17.08 -2.02 -26.44
CA VAL A 75 -17.90 -0.79 -26.42
C VAL A 75 -18.83 -0.83 -25.21
N ARG A 76 -18.96 0.30 -24.52
CA ARG A 76 -19.97 0.45 -23.44
C ARG A 76 -21.36 0.47 -24.08
N SER A 77 -22.15 -0.58 -23.89
CA SER A 77 -23.52 -0.61 -24.41
C SER A 77 -24.44 0.22 -23.51
N GLY A 78 -24.70 1.47 -23.89
CA GLY A 78 -25.79 2.27 -23.34
C GLY A 78 -27.11 1.83 -23.96
N LEU A 79 -27.68 0.70 -23.51
CA LEU A 79 -29.07 0.35 -23.79
C LEU A 79 -29.73 -0.06 -22.48
N GLY A 80 -30.73 0.72 -22.09
CA GLY A 80 -31.40 0.66 -20.79
C GLY A 80 -31.98 -0.70 -20.46
N SER A 81 -31.85 -1.05 -19.18
CA SER A 81 -32.51 -2.19 -18.55
C SER A 81 -32.85 -1.78 -17.11
N ASP A 82 -34.13 -1.89 -16.75
CA ASP A 82 -34.76 -1.37 -15.53
C ASP A 82 -34.31 -2.02 -14.20
N ASN A 83 -33.15 -2.67 -14.15
CA ASN A 83 -32.67 -3.35 -12.94
C ASN A 83 -31.19 -3.09 -12.60
N GLY A 84 -30.63 -1.94 -13.01
CA GLY A 84 -29.41 -1.39 -12.41
C GLY A 84 -28.11 -2.20 -12.55
N ASN A 85 -28.08 -3.28 -13.33
CA ASN A 85 -26.87 -4.04 -13.61
C ASN A 85 -26.34 -3.70 -15.00
N GLU A 86 -25.19 -3.04 -15.07
CA GLU A 86 -24.44 -2.84 -16.31
C GLU A 86 -23.86 -4.18 -16.80
N VAL A 87 -24.02 -4.48 -18.09
CA VAL A 87 -23.45 -5.69 -18.73
C VAL A 87 -22.50 -5.23 -19.85
N CYS A 88 -21.25 -5.69 -19.81
CA CYS A 88 -20.29 -5.48 -20.89
C CYS A 88 -20.51 -6.52 -22.00
N GLY A 89 -20.53 -6.09 -23.27
CA GLY A 89 -20.67 -6.97 -24.43
C GLY A 89 -19.55 -6.74 -25.46
N LEU A 90 -19.14 -7.81 -26.14
CA LEU A 90 -18.25 -7.74 -27.31
C LEU A 90 -19.09 -7.48 -28.56
N ARG A 91 -18.75 -6.44 -29.34
CA ARG A 91 -19.34 -6.20 -30.66
C ARG A 91 -18.33 -6.58 -31.74
N SER A 92 -18.72 -7.44 -32.67
CA SER A 92 -17.91 -7.72 -33.86
C SER A 92 -18.03 -6.56 -34.85
N ASP A 93 -16.90 -6.18 -35.44
CA ASP A 93 -16.85 -5.14 -36.47
C ASP A 93 -17.15 -5.80 -37.83
N SER A 94 -18.36 -5.62 -38.36
CA SER A 94 -18.86 -6.34 -39.54
C SER A 94 -18.34 -5.82 -40.88
N ARG A 95 -17.22 -5.08 -40.90
CA ARG A 95 -16.59 -4.58 -42.14
C ARG A 95 -15.61 -5.57 -42.79
N LEU A 96 -15.38 -6.72 -42.17
CA LEU A 96 -14.55 -7.79 -42.74
C LEU A 96 -15.47 -8.97 -43.06
N GLY A 97 -15.89 -9.05 -44.33
CA GLY A 97 -16.84 -10.04 -44.84
C GLY A 97 -16.35 -11.48 -44.66
N VAL A 98 -16.72 -12.09 -43.54
CA VAL A 98 -16.59 -13.54 -43.30
C VAL A 98 -17.91 -14.02 -42.70
N ASP A 99 -18.76 -14.58 -43.56
CA ASP A 99 -20.00 -15.26 -43.19
C ASP A 99 -19.67 -16.58 -42.50
N GLU A 100 -19.72 -16.62 -41.16
CA GLU A 100 -20.01 -17.84 -40.40
C GLU A 100 -20.34 -17.47 -38.94
N TYR A 101 -21.64 -17.40 -38.63
CA TYR A 101 -22.13 -17.30 -37.25
C TYR A 101 -22.00 -18.64 -36.53
N PRO A 102 -21.48 -18.71 -35.30
CA PRO A 102 -21.76 -19.84 -34.43
C PRO A 102 -23.16 -19.63 -33.83
N SER A 103 -24.05 -20.58 -34.11
CA SER A 103 -25.41 -20.64 -33.57
C SER A 103 -25.41 -20.82 -32.04
N ARG A 104 -26.58 -20.53 -31.45
CA ARG A 104 -27.00 -20.61 -30.03
C ARG A 104 -26.62 -21.87 -29.23
N ASP A 105 -25.85 -22.80 -29.77
CA ASP A 105 -25.59 -24.14 -29.23
C ASP A 105 -24.34 -24.22 -28.31
N TRP A 106 -23.52 -23.16 -28.24
CA TRP A 106 -22.31 -23.15 -27.41
C TRP A 106 -22.62 -23.02 -25.90
N CYS A 107 -23.70 -22.33 -25.52
CA CYS A 107 -24.08 -22.14 -24.11
C CYS A 107 -24.84 -23.31 -23.47
N LEU A 108 -25.16 -24.38 -24.22
CA LEU A 108 -25.96 -25.50 -23.71
C LEU A 108 -25.18 -26.80 -23.43
N LYS A 109 -23.86 -26.87 -23.71
CA LYS A 109 -23.04 -28.08 -23.54
C LYS A 109 -22.15 -28.11 -22.28
N ALA A 110 -22.52 -27.39 -21.22
CA ALA A 110 -21.91 -27.51 -19.89
C ALA A 110 -22.72 -28.41 -18.92
N ARG A 111 -23.73 -29.15 -19.41
CA ARG A 111 -24.63 -29.97 -18.59
C ARG A 111 -24.43 -31.49 -18.71
N THR A 112 -23.46 -31.95 -19.50
CA THR A 112 -23.15 -33.39 -19.65
C THR A 112 -21.71 -33.65 -19.21
N GLY A 113 -21.56 -34.19 -18.00
CA GLY A 113 -20.30 -34.39 -17.27
C GLY A 113 -19.21 -35.20 -17.99
N LYS A 114 -18.53 -34.60 -18.95
CA LYS A 114 -17.25 -35.08 -19.49
C LYS A 114 -16.18 -34.00 -19.29
N ARG A 115 -15.17 -34.33 -18.47
CA ARG A 115 -13.96 -33.50 -18.31
C ARG A 115 -13.20 -33.47 -19.63
N ILE A 116 -13.13 -32.31 -20.26
CA ILE A 116 -12.14 -32.01 -21.30
C ILE A 116 -10.93 -31.40 -20.56
N PRO A 117 -9.71 -31.94 -20.69
CA PRO A 117 -8.54 -31.30 -20.12
C PRO A 117 -8.28 -29.97 -20.85
N PRO A 118 -7.98 -28.87 -20.14
CA PRO A 118 -7.73 -27.60 -20.80
C PRO A 118 -6.51 -27.72 -21.72
N PRO A 119 -6.52 -27.07 -22.90
CA PRO A 119 -5.35 -27.00 -23.75
C PRO A 119 -4.20 -26.33 -22.98
N LYS A 120 -2.99 -26.87 -23.11
CA LYS A 120 -1.77 -26.28 -22.57
C LYS A 120 -1.55 -24.91 -23.20
N LEU A 121 -2.02 -23.87 -22.50
CA LEU A 121 -1.62 -22.50 -22.77
C LEU A 121 -0.14 -22.41 -22.48
N LEU A 122 0.66 -22.17 -23.53
CA LEU A 122 2.01 -21.64 -23.36
C LEU A 122 1.84 -20.31 -22.63
N ALA A 123 2.27 -20.28 -21.37
CA ALA A 123 2.19 -19.11 -20.52
C ALA A 123 3.06 -18.00 -21.14
N PHE A 124 2.44 -17.13 -21.92
CA PHE A 124 2.94 -15.78 -22.11
C PHE A 124 2.72 -15.07 -20.77
N SER A 125 3.75 -15.02 -19.94
CA SER A 125 3.77 -14.09 -18.81
C SER A 125 3.73 -12.68 -19.41
N PRO A 126 2.69 -11.88 -19.18
CA PRO A 126 2.77 -10.46 -19.49
C PRO A 126 3.97 -9.87 -18.71
N PRO A 127 4.61 -8.77 -19.18
CA PRO A 127 5.55 -8.04 -18.34
C PRO A 127 4.85 -7.78 -17.01
N LEU A 128 5.51 -8.17 -15.92
CA LEU A 128 5.00 -8.05 -14.56
C LEU A 128 4.48 -6.61 -14.38
N ALA A 129 3.17 -6.39 -14.56
CA ALA A 129 2.53 -5.25 -13.95
C ALA A 129 2.87 -5.43 -12.47
N PRO A 130 3.56 -4.46 -11.83
CA PRO A 130 4.10 -4.65 -10.50
C PRO A 130 2.95 -5.09 -9.62
N GLN A 131 2.96 -6.37 -9.25
CA GLN A 131 2.09 -6.90 -8.22
C GLN A 131 2.67 -6.34 -6.94
N CYS A 132 2.46 -5.04 -6.73
CA CYS A 132 2.68 -4.38 -5.46
C CYS A 132 1.90 -5.25 -4.48
N ALA A 133 2.64 -6.03 -3.68
CA ALA A 133 2.09 -6.83 -2.63
C ALA A 133 1.09 -5.93 -1.89
N ARG A 134 -0.16 -6.40 -1.77
CA ARG A 134 -1.29 -5.68 -1.20
C ARG A 134 -1.02 -5.43 0.28
N HIS A 135 -0.11 -4.53 0.60
CA HIS A 135 -0.05 -3.92 1.91
C HIS A 135 -1.33 -3.09 2.06
N PRO A 136 -2.05 -3.20 3.18
CA PRO A 136 -3.20 -2.34 3.42
C PRO A 136 -2.71 -0.90 3.29
N MET A 137 -3.25 -0.15 2.31
CA MET A 137 -2.87 1.24 2.14
C MET A 137 -3.16 1.97 3.45
N SER A 138 -2.15 2.64 3.98
CA SER A 138 -2.30 3.41 5.21
C SER A 138 -3.34 4.50 4.96
N THR A 139 -4.26 4.65 5.90
CA THR A 139 -5.28 5.69 5.88
C THR A 139 -4.63 7.06 6.10
N HIS A 140 -5.22 8.12 5.58
CA HIS A 140 -4.78 9.50 5.87
C HIS A 140 -4.70 9.78 7.38
N ALA A 141 -5.58 9.16 8.18
CA ALA A 141 -5.54 9.28 9.64
C ALA A 141 -4.27 8.68 10.25
N GLN A 142 -3.77 7.55 9.74
CA GLN A 142 -2.50 6.96 10.19
C GLN A 142 -1.29 7.82 9.81
N LEU A 143 -1.30 8.42 8.62
CA LEU A 143 -0.26 9.35 8.20
C LEU A 143 -0.22 10.59 9.11
N LEU A 144 -1.39 11.14 9.43
CA LEU A 144 -1.52 12.27 10.36
C LEU A 144 -1.15 11.89 11.81
N ASP A 145 -1.52 10.70 12.28
CA ASP A 145 -1.12 10.23 13.62
C ASP A 145 0.41 10.14 13.73
N ALA A 146 1.08 9.53 12.75
CA ALA A 146 2.54 9.40 12.74
C ALA A 146 3.25 10.76 12.76
N THR A 147 2.78 11.70 11.94
CA THR A 147 3.35 13.06 11.85
C THR A 147 3.08 13.87 13.12
N LEU A 148 1.84 13.87 13.64
CA LEU A 148 1.51 14.55 14.90
C LEU A 148 2.34 14.03 16.09
N ARG A 149 2.60 12.71 16.16
CA ARG A 149 3.51 12.15 17.16
C ARG A 149 4.93 12.68 17.01
N SER A 150 5.41 12.86 15.77
CA SER A 150 6.70 13.50 15.51
C SER A 150 6.72 14.96 15.98
N ILE A 151 5.65 15.73 15.71
CA ILE A 151 5.50 17.10 16.23
C ILE A 151 5.60 17.12 17.76
N ALA A 152 4.86 16.24 18.44
CA ALA A 152 4.90 16.14 19.91
C ALA A 152 6.31 15.85 20.43
N ARG A 153 7.07 14.98 19.76
CA ARG A 153 8.49 14.73 20.09
C ARG A 153 9.38 15.95 19.90
N LEU A 154 9.18 16.70 18.81
CA LEU A 154 9.93 17.93 18.56
C LEU A 154 9.72 18.97 19.66
N GLU A 155 8.48 19.13 20.12
CA GLU A 155 8.13 20.02 21.23
C GLU A 155 8.70 19.52 22.57
N ALA A 156 8.65 18.20 22.81
CA ALA A 156 9.19 17.58 24.02
C ALA A 156 10.71 17.71 24.13
N ALA A 157 11.41 17.60 22.99
CA ALA A 157 12.85 17.81 22.89
C ALA A 157 13.27 19.30 22.93
N GLY A 158 12.32 20.24 23.03
CA GLY A 158 12.59 21.68 23.07
C GLY A 158 13.07 22.25 21.74
N VAL A 159 12.89 21.53 20.63
CA VAL A 159 13.28 22.01 19.29
C VAL A 159 12.25 22.99 18.73
N ARG A 160 11.02 22.94 19.24
CA ARG A 160 9.95 23.88 18.93
C ARG A 160 9.17 24.24 20.19
N ASP A 161 8.53 25.41 20.15
CA ASP A 161 7.59 25.83 21.19
C ASP A 161 6.41 24.87 21.28
N ARG A 162 5.97 24.59 22.50
CA ARG A 162 4.82 23.73 22.76
C ARG A 162 3.53 24.37 22.25
N ARG A 163 2.84 23.69 21.34
CA ARG A 163 1.47 24.00 20.88
C ARG A 163 0.59 22.77 21.01
N LEU A 164 1.08 21.62 20.56
CA LEU A 164 0.39 20.33 20.64
C LEU A 164 0.45 19.73 22.06
N THR A 165 1.58 19.90 22.73
CA THR A 165 1.87 19.36 24.08
C THR A 165 1.59 20.35 25.21
N GLU A 166 0.97 21.50 24.91
CA GLU A 166 0.55 22.46 25.93
C GLU A 166 -0.64 21.91 26.75
N PRO A 167 -0.66 22.07 28.09
CA PRO A 167 -1.79 21.68 28.92
C PRO A 167 -3.10 22.27 28.39
N ASP A 168 -4.10 21.40 28.20
CA ASP A 168 -5.43 21.75 27.69
C ASP A 168 -5.42 22.56 26.38
N LEU A 169 -4.32 22.53 25.62
CA LEU A 169 -4.14 23.32 24.39
C LEU A 169 -4.47 24.80 24.62
N ALA A 170 -4.04 25.37 25.75
CA ALA A 170 -4.50 26.67 26.23
C ALA A 170 -4.35 27.81 25.21
N ARG A 171 -3.25 27.86 24.46
CA ARG A 171 -3.00 28.84 23.40
C ARG A 171 -3.97 28.63 22.24
N TRP A 172 -4.11 27.40 21.75
CA TRP A 172 -5.05 27.09 20.67
C TRP A 172 -6.47 27.50 21.05
N ASN A 173 -6.92 27.13 22.25
CA ASN A 173 -8.26 27.47 22.75
C ASN A 173 -8.50 28.98 22.86
N ARG A 174 -7.45 29.79 23.12
CA ARG A 174 -7.54 31.25 23.14
C ARG A 174 -7.65 31.85 21.74
N PHE A 175 -6.93 31.32 20.74
CA PHE A 175 -6.83 31.92 19.41
C PHE A 175 -7.80 31.35 18.37
N ARG A 176 -8.28 30.11 18.54
CA ARG A 176 -9.02 29.40 17.48
C ARG A 176 -10.30 30.10 17.01
N ARG A 177 -11.00 30.84 17.88
CA ARG A 177 -12.30 31.47 17.58
C ARG A 177 -13.28 30.46 16.95
N LYS A 178 -13.48 30.52 15.63
CA LYS A 178 -14.35 29.62 14.84
C LYS A 178 -13.62 28.45 14.18
N LEU A 179 -12.29 28.37 14.32
CA LEU A 179 -11.48 27.30 13.76
C LEU A 179 -11.63 26.01 14.59
N GLY A 180 -11.76 24.90 13.88
CA GLY A 180 -11.85 23.54 14.43
C GLY A 180 -10.48 22.86 14.52
N PHE A 181 -10.46 21.64 15.05
CA PHE A 181 -9.24 20.84 15.21
C PHE A 181 -8.63 20.45 13.86
N ARG A 182 -9.41 20.34 12.78
CA ARG A 182 -8.84 20.14 11.45
C ARG A 182 -7.90 21.26 11.03
N ALA A 183 -8.30 22.51 11.29
CA ALA A 183 -7.46 23.69 11.02
C ALA A 183 -6.24 23.73 11.97
N PHE A 184 -6.36 23.17 13.18
CA PHE A 184 -5.21 23.04 14.07
C PHE A 184 -4.17 22.05 13.53
N VAL A 185 -4.62 20.89 13.01
CA VAL A 185 -3.75 19.92 12.34
C VAL A 185 -3.02 20.59 11.17
N GLU A 186 -3.74 21.32 10.32
CA GLU A 186 -3.18 22.07 9.19
C GLU A 186 -2.09 23.06 9.65
N LEU A 187 -2.39 23.90 10.63
CA LEU A 187 -1.46 24.88 11.20
C LEU A 187 -0.18 24.24 11.73
N LEU A 188 -0.29 23.14 12.48
CA LEU A 188 0.87 22.43 13.03
C LEU A 188 1.78 21.87 11.92
N HIS A 189 1.20 21.42 10.81
CA HIS A 189 1.94 20.93 9.66
C HIS A 189 2.60 22.08 8.88
N GLU A 190 1.88 23.17 8.63
CA GLU A 190 2.42 24.38 7.98
C GLU A 190 3.64 24.94 8.73
N ASP A 191 3.59 25.00 10.07
CA ASP A 191 4.70 25.49 10.91
C ASP A 191 6.02 24.71 10.73
N LEU A 192 5.90 23.42 10.39
CA LEU A 192 7.03 22.50 10.25
C LEU A 192 7.43 22.21 8.80
N ALA A 193 6.52 22.40 7.84
CA ALA A 193 6.76 22.20 6.42
C ALA A 193 7.95 23.01 5.91
N GLY A 194 8.21 24.20 6.47
CA GLY A 194 9.38 25.01 6.11
C GLY A 194 10.73 24.39 6.48
N ALA A 195 10.80 23.59 7.55
CA ALA A 195 12.04 22.93 7.98
C ALA A 195 12.13 21.48 7.49
N PHE A 196 11.00 20.77 7.48
CA PHE A 196 10.90 19.37 7.07
C PHE A 196 9.70 19.21 6.13
N PRO A 197 9.84 19.57 4.84
CA PRO A 197 8.71 19.58 3.91
C PRO A 197 8.17 18.18 3.62
N VAL A 198 9.04 17.17 3.54
CA VAL A 198 8.65 15.78 3.18
C VAL A 198 7.52 15.22 4.05
N PRO A 199 7.61 15.22 5.40
CA PRO A 199 6.52 14.72 6.24
C PRO A 199 5.44 15.77 6.54
N PHE A 200 5.68 17.08 6.42
CA PHE A 200 4.73 18.09 6.92
C PHE A 200 4.07 18.96 5.85
N ASP A 201 4.60 19.04 4.64
CA ASP A 201 3.92 19.71 3.53
C ASP A 201 2.81 18.81 2.97
N LEU A 202 1.60 18.97 3.50
CA LEU A 202 0.44 18.16 3.16
C LEU A 202 0.05 18.25 1.67
N THR A 203 0.52 19.27 0.94
CA THR A 203 0.27 19.39 -0.50
C THR A 203 1.05 18.35 -1.31
N ARG A 204 2.13 17.80 -0.75
CA ARG A 204 2.99 16.80 -1.40
C ARG A 204 2.45 15.37 -1.31
N TRP A 205 1.40 15.13 -0.52
CA TRP A 205 0.84 13.80 -0.31
C TRP A 205 -0.09 13.35 -1.44
N GLY A 206 -0.22 14.15 -2.50
CA GLY A 206 -1.02 13.89 -3.70
C GLY A 206 -2.51 14.15 -3.49
N THR A 207 -3.08 13.65 -2.38
CA THR A 207 -4.44 13.98 -1.93
C THR A 207 -4.35 14.61 -0.54
N SER A 208 -5.08 15.71 -0.32
CA SER A 208 -5.11 16.35 1.00
C SER A 208 -5.67 15.36 2.04
N PRO A 209 -4.90 15.03 3.10
CA PRO A 209 -5.37 14.13 4.15
C PRO A 209 -6.48 14.78 5.00
N LEU A 210 -6.65 16.09 4.90
CA LEU A 210 -7.66 16.86 5.64
C LEU A 210 -9.05 16.82 4.97
N ALA A 211 -9.13 16.51 3.67
CA ALA A 211 -10.39 16.52 2.93
C ALA A 211 -11.42 15.54 3.50
N SER A 212 -10.96 14.39 3.98
CA SER A 212 -11.78 13.34 4.60
C SER A 212 -11.76 13.36 6.14
N LEU A 213 -11.07 14.32 6.76
CA LEU A 213 -10.91 14.36 8.21
C LEU A 213 -12.04 15.14 8.87
N GLY A 214 -12.94 14.43 9.57
CA GLY A 214 -13.95 15.05 10.41
C GLY A 214 -13.35 15.70 11.66
N GLU A 215 -14.02 16.71 12.21
CA GLU A 215 -13.54 17.48 13.37
C GLU A 215 -13.31 16.59 14.61
N ASP A 216 -14.22 15.66 14.91
CA ASP A 216 -14.08 14.74 16.04
C ASP A 216 -12.85 13.84 15.90
N ASN A 217 -12.58 13.35 14.69
CA ASN A 217 -11.39 12.55 14.41
C ASN A 217 -10.12 13.38 14.50
N ALA A 218 -10.13 14.63 14.02
CA ALA A 218 -9.01 15.55 14.18
C ALA A 218 -8.72 15.83 15.66
N GLU A 219 -9.75 16.05 16.47
CA GLU A 219 -9.61 16.23 17.91
C GLU A 219 -9.02 14.99 18.59
N GLN A 220 -9.50 13.80 18.25
CA GLN A 220 -8.98 12.54 18.79
C GLN A 220 -7.50 12.34 18.44
N LEU A 221 -7.09 12.63 17.20
CA LEU A 221 -5.69 12.57 16.78
C LEU A 221 -4.81 13.54 17.58
N ILE A 222 -5.24 14.79 17.73
CA ILE A 222 -4.54 15.81 18.51
C ILE A 222 -4.39 15.37 19.98
N ARG A 223 -5.49 14.89 20.60
CA ARG A 223 -5.47 14.42 21.99
C ARG A 223 -4.62 13.18 22.18
N ALA A 224 -4.57 12.29 21.19
CA ALA A 224 -3.70 11.12 21.21
C ALA A 224 -2.23 11.52 21.15
N ALA A 225 -1.86 12.39 20.20
CA ALA A 225 -0.48 12.85 20.04
C ALA A 225 0.00 13.73 21.21
N ALA A 226 -0.89 14.47 21.87
CA ALA A 226 -0.56 15.28 23.04
C ALA A 226 -0.12 14.44 24.26
N ARG A 227 -0.45 13.14 24.31
CA ARG A 227 0.01 12.22 25.37
C ARG A 227 1.44 11.76 25.10
N ILE A 228 2.39 12.68 25.29
CA ILE A 228 3.81 12.45 25.02
C ILE A 228 4.41 11.26 25.78
N ALA A 229 3.87 10.94 26.97
CA ALA A 229 4.32 9.79 27.77
C ALA A 229 4.10 8.45 27.05
N ASP A 230 3.16 8.39 26.10
CA ASP A 230 2.87 7.20 25.30
C ASP A 230 3.78 7.09 24.06
N ILE A 231 4.63 8.09 23.81
CA ILE A 231 5.49 8.17 22.62
C ILE A 231 6.93 7.82 23.03
N PRO A 232 7.57 6.81 22.40
CA PRO A 232 8.95 6.45 22.69
C PRO A 232 9.87 7.65 22.56
N SER A 233 10.80 7.81 23.51
CA SER A 233 11.75 8.93 23.52
C SER A 233 12.93 8.69 22.57
N ASP A 234 13.34 7.45 22.37
CA ASP A 234 14.44 7.07 21.50
C ASP A 234 14.01 7.01 20.02
N PRO A 235 14.81 7.60 19.10
CA PRO A 235 14.47 7.61 17.68
C PRO A 235 14.25 6.22 17.03
N PRO A 236 15.07 5.19 17.31
CA PRO A 236 14.87 3.88 16.67
C PRO A 236 13.53 3.23 17.02
N THR A 237 13.13 3.22 18.29
CA THR A 237 11.83 2.67 18.71
C THR A 237 10.68 3.52 18.17
N PHE A 238 10.81 4.85 18.18
CA PHE A 238 9.81 5.74 17.60
C PHE A 238 9.58 5.45 16.11
N LEU A 239 10.64 5.35 15.31
CA LEU A 239 10.55 5.06 13.87
C LEU A 239 10.00 3.65 13.60
N HIS A 240 10.32 2.68 14.45
CA HIS A 240 9.75 1.34 14.38
C HIS A 240 8.22 1.35 14.64
N ASP A 241 7.77 2.08 15.67
CA ASP A 241 6.34 2.25 15.94
C ASP A 241 5.60 2.99 14.84
N CYS A 242 6.23 4.02 14.25
CA CYS A 242 5.67 4.71 13.09
C CYS A 242 5.58 3.77 11.88
N ALA A 243 6.58 2.94 11.60
CA ALA A 243 6.52 1.96 10.51
C ALA A 243 5.35 0.98 10.70
N ARG A 244 5.15 0.48 11.93
CA ARG A 244 4.01 -0.38 12.28
C ARG A 244 2.68 0.32 12.06
N LEU A 245 2.54 1.57 12.52
CA LEU A 245 1.34 2.39 12.35
C LEU A 245 1.03 2.66 10.87
N LEU A 246 2.07 2.91 10.08
CA LEU A 246 2.00 3.16 8.64
C LEU A 246 1.86 1.88 7.81
N GLY A 247 1.83 0.69 8.42
CA GLY A 247 1.74 -0.58 7.69
C GLY A 247 2.97 -0.93 6.86
N LEU A 248 4.12 -0.31 7.17
CA LEU A 248 5.40 -0.62 6.56
C LEU A 248 6.01 -1.87 7.23
N PRO A 249 6.84 -2.66 6.51
CA PRO A 249 7.66 -3.69 7.12
C PRO A 249 8.39 -3.16 8.35
N THR A 250 8.31 -3.89 9.47
CA THR A 250 8.93 -3.52 10.75
C THR A 250 10.26 -4.23 11.02
N GLY A 251 10.61 -5.22 10.18
CA GLY A 251 11.83 -6.03 10.28
C GLY A 251 13.13 -5.26 10.01
N GLY A 252 14.20 -6.02 9.78
CA GLY A 252 15.56 -5.56 9.50
C GLY A 252 16.57 -5.91 10.59
N ALA A 253 17.64 -6.61 10.22
CA ALA A 253 18.80 -6.84 11.06
C ALA A 253 19.80 -5.66 10.94
N PHE A 254 19.53 -4.57 11.66
CA PHE A 254 20.38 -3.36 11.60
C PHE A 254 21.84 -3.60 12.02
N SER A 255 22.11 -4.67 12.79
CA SER A 255 23.47 -5.14 13.10
C SER A 255 24.23 -5.66 11.87
N GLU A 256 23.53 -6.03 10.80
CA GLU A 256 24.09 -6.48 9.53
C GLU A 256 24.30 -5.32 8.54
N LEU A 257 24.19 -4.05 8.96
CA LEU A 257 24.45 -2.92 8.08
C LEU A 257 25.93 -2.84 7.69
N PRO A 258 26.25 -2.53 6.42
CA PRO A 258 27.63 -2.27 6.01
C PRO A 258 28.17 -1.00 6.67
N LYS A 259 29.50 -0.94 6.82
CA LYS A 259 30.16 0.31 7.21
C LYS A 259 30.14 1.28 6.02
N ILE A 260 29.33 2.32 6.13
CA ILE A 260 29.20 3.38 5.13
C ILE A 260 30.18 4.52 5.43
N GLN A 261 30.75 5.11 4.38
CA GLN A 261 31.65 6.26 4.45
C GLN A 261 31.01 7.47 3.76
N PRO A 262 31.43 8.72 4.07
CA PRO A 262 30.79 9.91 3.52
C PRO A 262 30.78 10.03 1.99
N HIS A 263 31.72 9.38 1.29
CA HIS A 263 31.80 9.40 -0.17
C HIS A 263 30.96 8.31 -0.84
N HIS A 264 30.44 7.33 -0.09
CA HIS A 264 29.57 6.31 -0.63
C HIS A 264 28.20 6.89 -0.98
N ARG A 265 27.54 6.30 -1.97
CA ARG A 265 26.15 6.57 -2.36
C ARG A 265 25.31 5.34 -2.08
N VAL A 266 24.25 5.52 -1.29
CA VAL A 266 23.34 4.46 -0.88
C VAL A 266 21.99 4.69 -1.55
N LEU A 267 21.45 3.66 -2.18
CA LEU A 267 20.05 3.61 -2.59
C LEU A 267 19.28 2.77 -1.56
N GLU A 268 18.42 3.42 -0.78
CA GLU A 268 17.49 2.73 0.11
C GLU A 268 16.26 2.30 -0.69
N LEU A 269 16.06 0.99 -0.76
CA LEU A 269 15.00 0.32 -1.53
C LEU A 269 13.63 0.47 -0.85
N PRO A 270 12.52 0.33 -1.60
CA PRO A 270 11.17 0.43 -1.07
C PRO A 270 10.86 -0.56 0.05
N GLY A 271 9.98 -0.16 0.97
CA GLY A 271 9.48 -0.91 2.12
C GLY A 271 10.22 -0.61 3.42
N SER A 272 11.31 0.14 3.36
CA SER A 272 12.15 0.47 4.51
C SER A 272 11.68 1.71 5.27
N GLY A 273 11.09 2.67 4.57
CA GLY A 273 10.54 3.90 5.14
C GLY A 273 11.60 4.82 5.76
N GLY A 274 12.84 4.80 5.26
CA GLY A 274 13.93 5.63 5.77
C GLY A 274 14.59 5.11 7.05
N ARG A 275 14.14 3.95 7.58
CA ARG A 275 14.66 3.40 8.83
C ARG A 275 16.11 2.91 8.68
N ILE A 276 16.51 2.45 7.49
CA ILE A 276 17.90 2.04 7.24
C ILE A 276 18.81 3.28 7.27
N ALA A 277 18.43 4.35 6.57
CA ALA A 277 19.16 5.61 6.60
C ALA A 277 19.27 6.19 8.01
N ALA A 278 18.18 6.17 8.78
CA ALA A 278 18.20 6.65 10.16
C ALA A 278 19.19 5.86 11.05
N ALA A 279 19.26 4.54 10.87
CA ALA A 279 20.22 3.70 11.58
C ALA A 279 21.67 3.98 11.14
N LEU A 280 21.91 4.14 9.83
CA LEU A 280 23.23 4.49 9.30
C LEU A 280 23.71 5.87 9.75
N CYS A 281 22.80 6.84 9.76
CA CYS A 281 23.07 8.24 10.10
C CYS A 281 22.77 8.55 11.57
N ALA A 282 22.82 7.54 12.45
CA ALA A 282 22.64 7.73 13.87
C ALA A 282 23.66 8.77 14.42
N PRO A 283 23.34 9.48 15.52
CA PRO A 283 24.24 10.46 16.10
C PRO A 283 25.65 9.89 16.34
N GLY A 284 26.67 10.62 15.88
CA GLY A 284 28.08 10.20 15.99
C GLY A 284 28.61 9.37 14.82
N SER A 285 27.77 9.00 13.84
CA SER A 285 28.22 8.31 12.61
C SER A 285 29.10 9.18 11.70
N GLY A 286 28.96 10.50 11.79
CA GLY A 286 29.60 11.44 10.86
C GLY A 286 28.98 11.44 9.45
N LEU A 287 27.83 10.78 9.28
CA LEU A 287 27.10 10.73 8.02
C LEU A 287 25.87 11.65 8.09
N ALA A 288 25.60 12.34 6.98
CA ALA A 288 24.38 13.10 6.80
C ALA A 288 23.47 12.37 5.80
N LEU A 289 22.21 12.17 6.19
CA LEU A 289 21.24 11.38 5.42
C LEU A 289 21.06 11.92 4.00
N HIS A 290 20.92 13.24 3.84
CA HIS A 290 20.70 13.90 2.56
C HIS A 290 21.92 13.88 1.62
N ASP A 291 23.12 13.66 2.16
CA ASP A 291 24.34 13.56 1.36
C ASP A 291 24.56 12.14 0.85
N VAL A 292 24.29 11.14 1.69
CA VAL A 292 24.74 9.76 1.44
C VAL A 292 23.61 8.89 0.88
N VAL A 293 22.35 9.17 1.22
CA VAL A 293 21.22 8.27 0.92
C VAL A 293 20.24 8.90 -0.06
N THR A 294 19.94 8.16 -1.12
CA THR A 294 18.80 8.38 -2.01
C THR A 294 17.73 7.33 -1.71
N PHE A 295 16.48 7.74 -1.64
CA PHE A 295 15.36 6.86 -1.31
C PHE A 295 14.55 6.53 -2.55
N VAL A 296 13.98 5.33 -2.59
CA VAL A 296 12.90 4.99 -3.52
C VAL A 296 11.62 4.81 -2.73
N SER A 297 10.59 5.58 -3.09
CA SER A 297 9.28 5.53 -2.45
C SER A 297 8.21 5.12 -3.46
N MET A 298 7.33 4.20 -3.05
CA MET A 298 6.23 3.68 -3.86
C MET A 298 4.86 4.07 -3.31
N SER A 299 4.81 4.65 -2.10
CA SER A 299 3.58 4.98 -1.40
C SER A 299 3.71 6.25 -0.56
N PRO A 300 2.60 6.97 -0.28
CA PRO A 300 2.59 8.08 0.66
C PRO A 300 3.08 7.68 2.06
N ALA A 301 2.81 6.45 2.49
CA ALA A 301 3.25 5.92 3.78
C ALA A 301 4.77 5.87 3.90
N GLU A 302 5.45 5.36 2.87
CA GLU A 302 6.92 5.38 2.82
C GLU A 302 7.45 6.80 2.74
N HIS A 303 6.81 7.66 1.96
CA HIS A 303 7.21 9.06 1.83
C HIS A 303 7.20 9.77 3.19
N VAL A 304 6.12 9.58 3.96
CA VAL A 304 6.01 10.07 5.35
C VAL A 304 7.08 9.42 6.22
N GLY A 305 7.28 8.10 6.16
CA GLY A 305 8.32 7.40 6.91
C GLY A 305 9.72 7.97 6.69
N ILE A 306 10.10 8.19 5.41
CA ILE A 306 11.38 8.81 5.03
C ILE A 306 11.47 10.23 5.60
N GLY A 307 10.38 10.98 5.54
CA GLY A 307 10.27 12.29 6.16
C GLY A 307 10.50 12.26 7.68
N LEU A 308 9.89 11.31 8.38
CA LEU A 308 10.08 11.13 9.82
C LEU A 308 11.53 10.75 10.17
N ALA A 309 12.16 9.87 9.37
CA ALA A 309 13.59 9.57 9.51
C ALA A 309 14.48 10.82 9.33
N THR A 310 14.11 11.69 8.39
CA THR A 310 14.78 12.99 8.18
C THR A 310 14.65 13.90 9.40
N VAL A 311 13.45 13.97 10.00
CA VAL A 311 13.19 14.76 11.21
C VAL A 311 14.02 14.27 12.39
N GLU A 312 14.03 12.96 12.64
CA GLU A 312 14.76 12.35 13.75
C GLU A 312 16.29 12.49 13.60
N THR A 313 16.79 12.50 12.37
CA THR A 313 18.23 12.72 12.08
C THR A 313 18.61 14.18 11.91
N ARG A 314 17.66 15.13 11.97
CA ARG A 314 17.88 16.57 11.73
C ARG A 314 18.52 16.86 10.38
N ALA A 315 18.24 16.02 9.38
CA ALA A 315 18.80 16.17 8.05
C ALA A 315 18.06 17.24 7.23
N ASN A 316 18.74 17.78 6.22
CA ASN A 316 18.10 18.56 5.15
C ASN A 316 17.17 17.67 4.31
N GLU A 317 16.43 18.28 3.39
CA GLU A 317 15.50 17.58 2.51
C GLU A 317 16.18 16.41 1.76
N PRO A 318 15.68 15.17 1.90
CA PRO A 318 16.27 14.01 1.26
C PRO A 318 15.92 13.93 -0.23
N ARG A 319 16.78 13.26 -1.01
CA ARG A 319 16.45 12.91 -2.39
C ARG A 319 15.57 11.66 -2.43
N ILE A 320 14.32 11.82 -2.87
CA ILE A 320 13.34 10.73 -3.01
C ILE A 320 12.98 10.55 -4.49
N LEU A 321 13.16 9.33 -5.00
CA LEU A 321 12.84 8.95 -6.38
C LEU A 321 11.62 8.05 -6.42
N SER A 322 10.84 8.14 -7.50
CA SER A 322 9.90 7.08 -7.87
C SER A 322 10.67 5.88 -8.44
N PRO A 323 10.10 4.67 -8.47
CA PRO A 323 10.75 3.49 -9.07
C PRO A 323 11.22 3.73 -10.50
N LYS A 324 10.38 4.39 -11.32
CA LYS A 324 10.73 4.75 -12.69
C LYS A 324 11.91 5.73 -12.73
N ALA A 325 11.90 6.77 -11.90
CA ALA A 325 12.99 7.74 -11.86
C ALA A 325 14.31 7.12 -11.40
N ALA A 326 14.28 6.18 -10.45
CA ALA A 326 15.45 5.43 -10.01
C ALA A 326 16.00 4.51 -11.13
N LEU A 327 15.13 3.80 -11.85
CA LEU A 327 15.54 3.01 -13.03
C LEU A 327 16.14 3.92 -14.12
N ASP A 328 15.52 5.06 -14.39
CA ASP A 328 16.02 6.01 -15.39
C ASP A 328 17.35 6.65 -14.97
N ALA A 329 17.57 6.88 -13.67
CA ALA A 329 18.85 7.34 -13.13
C ALA A 329 19.97 6.31 -13.36
N VAL A 330 19.71 5.06 -13.01
CA VAL A 330 20.67 3.96 -13.21
C VAL A 330 20.98 3.74 -14.69
N ARG A 331 19.97 3.84 -15.58
CA ARG A 331 20.17 3.76 -17.04
C ARG A 331 20.98 4.93 -17.61
N LYS A 332 21.09 6.04 -16.88
CA LYS A 332 21.89 7.22 -17.23
C LYS A 332 23.26 7.20 -16.52
N ASP A 333 23.75 6.02 -16.17
CA ASP A 333 25.04 5.81 -15.48
C ASP A 333 25.13 6.44 -14.08
N GLU A 334 24.01 6.74 -13.41
CA GLU A 334 24.07 7.07 -11.99
C GLU A 334 24.39 5.80 -11.17
N THR A 335 25.51 5.84 -10.44
CA THR A 335 26.01 4.69 -9.66
C THR A 335 25.72 4.83 -8.18
N PHE A 336 25.30 3.73 -7.57
CA PHE A 336 25.21 3.57 -6.12
C PHE A 336 26.23 2.53 -5.68
N ASP A 337 26.89 2.75 -4.55
CA ASP A 337 27.82 1.79 -3.96
C ASP A 337 27.08 0.69 -3.19
N PHE A 338 25.91 1.03 -2.63
CA PHE A 338 25.09 0.10 -1.84
C PHE A 338 23.61 0.23 -2.21
N LEU A 339 22.96 -0.92 -2.41
CA LEU A 339 21.50 -1.05 -2.49
C LEU A 339 21.03 -1.75 -1.21
N LEU A 340 20.29 -1.06 -0.35
CA LEU A 340 19.89 -1.57 0.96
C LEU A 340 18.37 -1.67 1.07
N GLY A 341 17.86 -2.79 1.58
CA GLY A 341 16.43 -2.97 1.82
C GLY A 341 16.17 -4.02 2.90
N PHE A 342 14.90 -4.20 3.28
CA PHE A 342 14.53 -5.28 4.21
C PHE A 342 14.27 -6.59 3.48
N ARG A 343 14.76 -7.69 4.04
CA ARG A 343 14.60 -9.04 3.50
C ARG A 343 13.14 -9.46 3.38
N GLU A 344 12.31 -9.04 4.34
CA GLU A 344 10.88 -9.35 4.37
C GLU A 344 10.08 -8.53 3.34
N SER A 345 10.64 -7.44 2.81
CA SER A 345 9.98 -6.63 1.79
C SER A 345 10.05 -7.33 0.43
N GLN A 346 8.92 -7.87 -0.02
CA GLN A 346 8.79 -8.40 -1.38
C GLN A 346 9.03 -7.30 -2.42
N VAL A 347 8.53 -6.09 -2.15
CA VAL A 347 8.69 -4.93 -3.03
C VAL A 347 10.17 -4.55 -3.18
N ALA A 348 10.98 -4.59 -2.11
CA ALA A 348 12.42 -4.36 -2.20
C ALA A 348 13.11 -5.40 -3.08
N ARG A 349 12.74 -6.69 -2.93
CA ARG A 349 13.30 -7.80 -3.71
C ARG A 349 12.99 -7.68 -5.19
N ASP A 350 11.74 -7.43 -5.52
CA ASP A 350 11.30 -7.28 -6.91
C ASP A 350 11.98 -6.09 -7.57
N PHE A 351 12.02 -4.94 -6.87
CA PHE A 351 12.66 -3.75 -7.40
C PHE A 351 14.18 -3.89 -7.53
N ALA A 352 14.85 -4.57 -6.60
CA ALA A 352 16.27 -4.90 -6.72
C ALA A 352 16.57 -5.77 -7.96
N ALA A 353 15.70 -6.75 -8.26
CA ALA A 353 15.83 -7.57 -9.45
C ALA A 353 15.65 -6.73 -10.73
N GLU A 354 14.70 -5.79 -10.74
CA GLU A 354 14.52 -4.86 -11.86
C GLU A 354 15.74 -3.96 -12.09
N LEU A 355 16.34 -3.42 -11.01
CA LEU A 355 17.57 -2.62 -11.10
C LEU A 355 18.73 -3.43 -11.67
N ALA A 356 18.90 -4.68 -11.23
CA ALA A 356 19.95 -5.56 -11.74
C ALA A 356 19.79 -5.87 -13.24
N LEU A 357 18.54 -5.96 -13.75
CA LEU A 357 18.28 -6.12 -15.18
C LEU A 357 18.45 -4.83 -15.98
N ALA A 358 18.38 -3.67 -15.33
CA ALA A 358 18.45 -2.38 -16.00
C ALA A 358 19.89 -1.97 -16.36
N HIS A 359 20.90 -2.40 -15.58
CA HIS A 359 22.29 -2.02 -15.82
C HIS A 359 23.29 -2.92 -15.09
N ASP A 360 24.30 -3.42 -15.82
CA ASP A 360 25.27 -4.41 -15.32
C ASP A 360 26.17 -3.91 -14.16
N LYS A 361 26.29 -2.58 -13.98
CA LYS A 361 27.11 -1.98 -12.91
C LYS A 361 26.36 -1.78 -11.58
N VAL A 362 25.10 -2.19 -11.48
CA VAL A 362 24.34 -2.09 -10.22
C VAL A 362 24.90 -3.11 -9.22
N PRO A 363 25.34 -2.70 -8.02
CA PRO A 363 25.81 -3.67 -7.04
C PRO A 363 24.65 -4.55 -6.54
N PRO A 364 24.94 -5.78 -6.11
CA PRO A 364 23.92 -6.67 -5.59
C PRO A 364 23.24 -6.04 -4.38
N ALA A 365 21.90 -6.11 -4.33
CA ALA A 365 21.14 -5.62 -3.19
C ALA A 365 21.45 -6.41 -1.92
N ARG A 366 21.73 -5.70 -0.84
CA ARG A 366 21.92 -6.25 0.49
C ARG A 366 20.62 -6.11 1.28
N LEU A 367 19.92 -7.23 1.42
CA LEU A 367 18.65 -7.30 2.12
C LEU A 367 18.87 -7.78 3.57
N ILE A 368 18.72 -6.85 4.49
CA ILE A 368 18.95 -7.04 5.93
C ILE A 368 17.66 -7.38 6.67
#